data_AF-A0A7C1DDM1-F1
#
_entry.id   AF-A0A7C1DDM1-F1
#
_cell.length_a   1.000
_cell.length_b   1.000
_cell.length_c   1.000
_cell.angle_alpha   90.00
_cell.angle_beta   90.00
_cell.angle_gamma   90.00
#
_symmetry.space_group_name_H-M   'P 1'
#
loop_
_entity.id
_entity.type
_entity.pdbx_description
1 polymer ?
#
loop_
_entity_poly.entity_id
_entity_poly.type
_entity_poly.pdbx_seq_one_letter_code
_entity_poly.pdbx_strand_id
1 'polypeptide(L)'
;MKKSRVLRKKKGTRIKEKPPVPENSLFSFGVLKDMGVKAAIICAASVFIGLAYTGLRAVSGIDAKPQAIASTAAEEAAPTPVPVKPVPAKFKYLLKDVKSKEEIPKIHIEEAAVLFESGKAVFIDARSLQEYNLSHIPGSIHMMTGEVQNKLPALADALKGKVLIPYCHGAGCHLSDKVAHLLFDAGYKKLAIFFGGWPEWTQANMPVKEYEPPQQYRHLFEEASSEKEIREITLEEVKFLYDNQLANIIDVDFPDKYNEKHIDRAVSMPVDQVDRMLPGYANFLSQKPVVLYCHGRGGKSKKVSETLYRAGYKKIMVFINALPQWEKAGYPVRPPQAQGR
;
A
#
# COMPACT_ATOMS: atom_id res chain seq x y z
N MET A 1 -47.83 -39.01 -19.65
CA MET A 1 -48.21 -39.82 -18.47
C MET A 1 -48.10 -41.31 -18.79
N LYS A 2 -47.00 -41.98 -18.44
CA LYS A 2 -46.88 -43.44 -18.35
C LYS A 2 -45.82 -43.77 -17.29
N LYS A 3 -46.22 -44.40 -16.18
CA LYS A 3 -45.31 -44.93 -15.14
C LYS A 3 -45.17 -46.43 -15.35
N SER A 4 -43.97 -46.90 -15.69
CA SER A 4 -43.58 -48.30 -15.65
C SER A 4 -42.63 -48.52 -14.46
N ARG A 5 -43.03 -49.43 -13.57
CA ARG A 5 -42.35 -49.81 -12.32
C ARG A 5 -41.60 -51.11 -12.58
N VAL A 6 -40.27 -51.12 -12.45
CA VAL A 6 -39.44 -52.35 -12.48
C VAL A 6 -38.40 -52.28 -11.36
N LEU A 7 -38.39 -53.32 -10.52
CA LEU A 7 -37.39 -53.62 -9.49
C LEU A 7 -36.02 -53.93 -10.10
N ARG A 8 -34.91 -53.59 -9.41
CA ARG A 8 -33.83 -54.56 -9.09
C ARG A 8 -32.70 -54.02 -8.19
N LYS A 9 -32.36 -54.88 -7.22
CA LYS A 9 -31.05 -55.27 -6.65
C LYS A 9 -30.17 -54.25 -5.89
N LYS A 10 -30.06 -54.51 -4.58
CA LYS A 10 -28.92 -54.18 -3.70
C LYS A 10 -27.63 -54.87 -4.17
N LYS A 11 -26.51 -54.14 -4.16
CA LYS A 11 -25.13 -54.65 -4.09
C LYS A 11 -24.37 -53.83 -3.06
N GLY A 12 -23.70 -54.50 -2.12
CA GLY A 12 -22.77 -53.89 -1.16
C GLY A 12 -21.32 -54.01 -1.62
N THR A 13 -20.49 -53.08 -1.15
CA THR A 13 -19.00 -53.06 -1.06
C THR A 13 -18.62 -51.61 -0.69
N ARG A 14 -17.59 -51.22 0.07
CA ARG A 14 -16.50 -51.86 0.82
C ARG A 14 -15.91 -50.72 1.68
N ILE A 15 -15.65 -50.93 2.96
CA ILE A 15 -14.94 -49.97 3.83
C ILE A 15 -13.44 -50.04 3.47
N LYS A 16 -12.78 -48.88 3.28
CA LYS A 16 -11.33 -48.80 3.04
C LYS A 16 -10.60 -48.64 4.38
N GLU A 17 -9.75 -49.59 4.70
CA GLU A 17 -8.79 -49.55 5.80
C GLU A 17 -7.56 -48.67 5.47
N LYS A 18 -6.97 -48.10 6.52
CA LYS A 18 -5.82 -47.18 6.53
C LYS A 18 -4.50 -47.99 6.57
N PRO A 19 -3.41 -47.58 5.90
CA PRO A 19 -2.14 -48.33 5.93
C PRO A 19 -1.37 -48.12 7.26
N PRO A 20 -0.53 -49.09 7.68
CA PRO A 20 0.15 -49.09 8.97
C PRO A 20 1.47 -48.31 8.97
N VAL A 21 1.84 -47.85 10.17
CA VAL A 21 3.10 -47.18 10.51
C VAL A 21 4.17 -48.25 10.84
N PRO A 22 5.42 -48.12 10.39
CA PRO A 22 6.47 -49.03 10.83
C PRO A 22 7.12 -48.57 12.15
N GLU A 23 7.10 -49.45 13.14
CA GLU A 23 8.02 -49.47 14.30
C GLU A 23 9.21 -50.39 14.00
N ASN A 24 10.40 -49.97 14.43
CA ASN A 24 11.48 -50.75 15.07
C ASN A 24 12.76 -49.89 15.04
N SER A 25 13.28 -49.35 16.15
CA SER A 25 13.87 -49.96 17.35
C SER A 25 15.39 -50.15 17.24
N LEU A 26 16.07 -49.84 18.35
CA LEU A 26 17.43 -50.21 18.76
C LEU A 26 18.56 -49.23 18.38
N PHE A 27 18.97 -48.42 19.36
CA PHE A 27 20.28 -48.56 20.00
C PHE A 27 20.19 -48.04 21.44
N SER A 28 20.83 -48.75 22.36
CA SER A 28 20.82 -48.52 23.80
C SER A 28 22.25 -48.33 24.33
N PHE A 29 22.31 -47.68 25.50
CA PHE A 29 23.34 -47.69 26.56
C PHE A 29 24.48 -46.65 26.59
N GLY A 30 24.56 -46.00 27.78
CA GLY A 30 25.74 -45.40 28.40
C GLY A 30 25.65 -43.88 28.58
N VAL A 31 24.98 -43.32 29.59
CA VAL A 31 25.45 -43.06 30.98
C VAL A 31 26.86 -42.47 31.07
N LEU A 32 26.97 -41.17 31.44
CA LEU A 32 27.77 -40.71 32.58
C LEU A 32 27.33 -39.30 33.03
N LYS A 33 27.19 -39.13 34.35
CA LYS A 33 26.98 -37.88 35.10
C LYS A 33 28.33 -37.27 35.50
N ASP A 34 28.39 -35.93 35.59
CA ASP A 34 28.89 -35.14 36.75
C ASP A 34 28.87 -33.64 36.36
N MET A 35 28.09 -32.78 37.01
CA MET A 35 28.30 -32.12 38.31
C MET A 35 29.52 -31.16 38.37
N GLY A 36 29.25 -29.85 38.29
CA GLY A 36 29.53 -28.96 39.41
C GLY A 36 30.75 -28.01 39.40
N VAL A 37 30.43 -26.71 39.36
CA VAL A 37 30.97 -25.60 40.20
C VAL A 37 32.34 -24.96 39.84
N LYS A 38 32.32 -23.61 39.74
CA LYS A 38 33.19 -22.56 40.36
C LYS A 38 33.47 -21.43 39.33
N ALA A 39 32.96 -20.20 39.45
CA ALA A 39 33.02 -19.15 40.49
C ALA A 39 33.95 -17.99 40.04
N ALA A 40 33.32 -16.80 39.94
CA ALA A 40 33.75 -15.42 40.20
C ALA A 40 35.23 -14.98 40.08
N ILE A 41 35.46 -13.75 39.57
CA ILE A 41 36.41 -12.68 40.02
C ILE A 41 36.43 -11.57 38.91
N ILE A 42 36.45 -10.24 39.08
CA ILE A 42 36.37 -9.24 40.18
C ILE A 42 36.29 -7.83 39.54
N CYS A 43 35.61 -6.90 40.23
CA CYS A 43 35.79 -5.42 40.40
C CYS A 43 36.31 -4.53 39.25
N ALA A 44 35.70 -3.39 38.88
CA ALA A 44 35.27 -2.17 39.58
C ALA A 44 36.14 -0.99 39.11
N ALA A 45 35.52 0.14 38.79
CA ALA A 45 36.18 1.46 38.85
C ALA A 45 35.12 2.53 39.13
N SER A 46 35.16 3.07 40.34
CA SER A 46 34.38 4.18 40.84
C SER A 46 35.27 5.41 40.97
N VAL A 47 34.71 6.59 40.65
CA VAL A 47 34.83 7.87 41.36
C VAL A 47 36.23 8.45 41.66
N PHE A 48 36.52 9.63 41.09
CA PHE A 48 37.41 10.71 41.58
C PHE A 48 37.26 11.87 40.55
N ILE A 49 37.08 13.18 40.81
CA ILE A 49 37.16 14.10 41.95
C ILE A 49 36.26 15.31 41.58
N GLY A 50 35.44 15.79 42.50
CA GLY A 50 34.95 17.18 42.48
C GLY A 50 35.89 18.08 43.28
N LEU A 51 36.04 19.33 42.85
CA LEU A 51 36.34 20.53 43.64
C LEU A 51 36.24 21.71 42.66
N ALA A 52 35.13 22.44 42.66
CA ALA A 52 34.92 23.65 43.46
C ALA A 52 35.64 24.87 42.87
N TYR A 53 34.89 25.69 42.14
CA TYR A 53 35.05 27.13 42.20
C TYR A 53 33.72 27.78 42.53
N THR A 54 33.67 28.29 43.75
CA THR A 54 32.60 29.08 44.35
C THR A 54 32.55 30.48 43.73
N GLY A 55 31.33 30.90 43.39
CA GLY A 55 30.80 32.21 43.72
C GLY A 55 31.14 33.39 42.81
N LEU A 56 30.14 33.90 42.09
CA LEU A 56 29.57 35.20 42.44
C LEU A 56 28.15 35.37 41.89
N ARG A 57 27.31 36.00 42.71
CA ARG A 57 25.88 36.30 42.50
C ARG A 57 25.67 37.43 41.48
N ALA A 58 24.64 37.22 40.66
CA ALA A 58 23.57 38.13 40.24
C ALA A 58 23.79 39.65 40.31
N VAL A 59 23.57 40.36 39.19
CA VAL A 59 22.76 41.61 39.10
C VAL A 59 22.21 41.78 37.65
N SER A 60 20.87 41.93 37.55
CA SER A 60 20.02 42.64 36.57
C SER A 60 20.18 42.49 35.04
N GLY A 61 19.07 42.07 34.40
CA GLY A 61 18.28 42.99 33.58
C GLY A 61 18.46 43.00 32.05
N ILE A 62 17.33 42.79 31.37
CA ILE A 62 16.89 43.42 30.12
C ILE A 62 17.24 42.70 28.79
N ASP A 63 16.16 42.19 28.18
CA ASP A 63 15.83 42.00 26.76
C ASP A 63 16.74 41.18 25.84
N ALA A 64 16.44 39.88 25.72
CA ALA A 64 16.86 39.05 24.59
C ALA A 64 15.66 38.76 23.65
N LYS A 65 15.61 39.51 22.55
CA LYS A 65 14.81 39.24 21.34
C LYS A 65 15.15 37.83 20.80
N PRO A 66 14.19 37.06 20.25
CA PRO A 66 14.50 35.75 19.67
C PRO A 66 15.35 35.94 18.42
N GLN A 67 16.61 35.51 18.46
CA GLN A 67 17.42 35.38 17.25
C GLN A 67 17.02 34.08 16.55
N ALA A 68 16.67 34.24 15.28
CA ALA A 68 16.36 33.17 14.36
C ALA A 68 17.52 32.17 14.32
N ILE A 69 17.22 30.92 14.68
CA ILE A 69 18.09 29.79 14.43
C ILE A 69 18.06 29.59 12.91
N ALA A 70 19.15 29.96 12.25
CA ALA A 70 19.35 29.70 10.84
C ALA A 70 19.28 28.18 10.63
N SER A 71 18.17 27.73 10.04
CA SER A 71 18.05 26.40 9.46
C SER A 71 19.09 26.29 8.36
N THR A 72 20.18 25.57 8.63
CA THR A 72 21.02 25.00 7.58
C THR A 72 20.16 24.00 6.80
N ALA A 73 19.45 24.54 5.81
CA ALA A 73 18.88 23.76 4.73
C ALA A 73 20.05 23.00 4.11
N ALA A 74 20.08 21.69 4.34
CA ALA A 74 20.80 20.78 3.49
C ALA A 74 20.24 21.03 2.08
N GLU A 75 21.06 21.66 1.25
CA GLU A 75 20.84 21.83 -0.16
C GLU A 75 20.69 20.43 -0.76
N GLU A 76 19.43 20.02 -0.92
CA GLU A 76 19.04 18.85 -1.69
C GLU A 76 19.58 19.08 -3.10
N ALA A 77 20.69 18.40 -3.41
CA ALA A 77 21.36 18.51 -4.68
C ALA A 77 20.31 18.30 -5.78
N ALA A 78 20.09 19.36 -6.58
CA ALA A 78 19.19 19.31 -7.72
C ALA A 78 19.47 18.06 -8.55
N PRO A 79 18.45 17.27 -8.95
CA PRO A 79 18.68 16.09 -9.77
C PRO A 79 19.39 16.55 -11.04
N THR A 80 20.57 15.97 -11.28
CA THR A 80 21.32 16.17 -12.51
C THR A 80 20.39 15.88 -13.70
N PRO A 81 20.27 16.76 -14.70
CA PRO A 81 19.35 16.55 -15.81
C PRO A 81 19.78 15.30 -16.57
N VAL A 82 18.94 14.27 -16.53
CA VAL A 82 19.11 13.05 -17.33
C VAL A 82 19.31 13.48 -18.79
N PRO A 83 20.36 13.00 -19.48
CA PRO A 83 20.63 13.41 -20.86
C PRO A 83 19.46 13.02 -21.76
N VAL A 84 18.73 14.04 -22.23
CA VAL A 84 17.51 13.87 -23.00
C VAL A 84 17.85 13.44 -24.42
N LYS A 85 17.60 12.17 -24.79
CA LYS A 85 17.84 11.70 -26.16
C LYS A 85 16.83 12.36 -27.12
N PRO A 86 17.26 12.83 -28.30
CA PRO A 86 16.35 13.44 -29.27
C PRO A 86 15.41 12.39 -29.88
N VAL A 87 14.15 12.77 -30.10
CA VAL A 87 13.15 11.90 -30.76
C VAL A 87 13.51 11.73 -32.25
N PRO A 88 13.71 10.50 -32.75
CA PRO A 88 13.97 10.23 -34.16
C PRO A 88 12.87 10.78 -35.08
N ALA A 89 13.24 11.17 -36.31
CA ALA A 89 12.31 11.77 -37.26
C ALA A 89 11.05 10.92 -37.51
N LYS A 90 11.21 9.59 -37.58
CA LYS A 90 10.11 8.63 -37.76
C LYS A 90 9.05 8.67 -36.65
N PHE A 91 9.39 9.15 -35.45
CA PHE A 91 8.49 9.19 -34.29
C PHE A 91 7.99 10.59 -33.94
N LYS A 92 8.36 11.62 -34.70
CA LYS A 92 7.90 13.00 -34.46
C LYS A 92 6.38 13.18 -34.58
N TYR A 93 5.69 12.26 -35.26
CA TYR A 93 4.22 12.29 -35.36
C TYR A 93 3.54 12.15 -33.99
N LEU A 94 4.17 11.45 -33.03
CA LEU A 94 3.65 11.25 -31.67
C LEU A 94 3.63 12.52 -30.81
N LEU A 95 4.30 13.59 -31.25
CA LEU A 95 4.31 14.88 -30.56
C LEU A 95 3.20 15.83 -31.03
N LYS A 96 2.44 15.42 -32.06
CA LYS A 96 1.35 16.22 -32.64
C LYS A 96 0.05 16.01 -31.87
N ASP A 97 -0.83 16.99 -31.99
CA ASP A 97 -2.16 16.92 -31.42
C ASP A 97 -3.06 15.97 -32.23
N VAL A 98 -3.79 15.10 -31.53
CA VAL A 98 -4.81 14.22 -32.10
C VAL A 98 -6.13 14.97 -32.25
N LYS A 99 -6.90 14.71 -33.31
CA LYS A 99 -8.16 15.43 -33.59
C LYS A 99 -9.40 14.68 -33.12
N SER A 100 -9.34 13.35 -33.07
CA SER A 100 -10.41 12.50 -32.56
C SER A 100 -9.86 11.38 -31.66
N LYS A 101 -10.76 10.66 -30.98
CA LYS A 101 -10.38 9.54 -30.11
C LYS A 101 -9.82 8.36 -30.92
N GLU A 102 -10.33 8.17 -32.13
CA GLU A 102 -9.95 7.10 -33.06
C GLU A 102 -8.55 7.34 -33.65
N GLU A 103 -8.11 8.61 -33.69
CA GLU A 103 -6.78 9.00 -34.15
C GLU A 103 -5.69 8.84 -33.06
N ILE A 104 -6.04 8.46 -31.82
CA ILE A 104 -5.05 8.27 -30.76
C ILE A 104 -4.14 7.09 -31.14
N PRO A 105 -2.83 7.34 -31.38
CA PRO A 105 -1.93 6.29 -31.83
C PRO A 105 -1.75 5.25 -30.73
N LYS A 106 -1.91 3.97 -31.11
CA LYS A 106 -1.52 2.83 -30.28
C LYS A 106 -0.08 2.49 -30.60
N ILE A 107 0.77 2.59 -29.58
CA ILE A 107 2.22 2.44 -29.71
C ILE A 107 2.70 1.18 -28.98
N HIS A 108 3.89 0.70 -29.38
CA HIS A 108 4.57 -0.44 -28.78
C HIS A 108 5.89 0.01 -28.15
N ILE A 109 6.70 -0.96 -27.71
CA ILE A 109 7.92 -0.71 -26.93
C ILE A 109 8.92 0.26 -27.60
N GLU A 110 9.08 0.22 -28.92
CA GLU A 110 10.07 1.06 -29.61
C GLU A 110 9.73 2.56 -29.48
N GLU A 111 8.48 2.92 -29.78
CA GLU A 111 7.99 4.28 -29.62
C GLU A 111 7.95 4.72 -28.15
N ALA A 112 7.50 3.83 -27.27
CA ALA A 112 7.38 4.12 -25.84
C ALA A 112 8.75 4.40 -25.22
N ALA A 113 9.77 3.59 -25.53
CA ALA A 113 11.13 3.79 -25.06
C ALA A 113 11.70 5.14 -25.52
N VAL A 114 11.52 5.49 -26.80
CA VAL A 114 11.95 6.78 -27.34
C VAL A 114 11.29 7.95 -26.59
N LEU A 115 9.98 7.88 -26.36
CA LEU A 115 9.25 8.95 -25.67
C LEU A 115 9.66 9.06 -24.20
N PHE A 116 9.91 7.94 -23.53
CA PHE A 116 10.46 7.88 -22.17
C PHE A 116 11.85 8.53 -22.08
N GLU A 117 12.80 8.09 -22.90
CA GLU A 117 14.19 8.58 -22.90
C GLU A 117 14.30 10.06 -23.31
N SER A 118 13.34 10.54 -24.09
CA SER A 118 13.27 11.96 -24.48
C SER A 118 12.66 12.88 -23.42
N GLY A 119 12.11 12.34 -22.32
CA GLY A 119 11.45 13.14 -21.28
C GLY A 119 10.28 14.01 -21.77
N LYS A 120 9.79 13.78 -23.01
CA LYS A 120 8.68 14.52 -23.61
C LYS A 120 7.32 13.93 -23.28
N ALA A 121 7.29 12.74 -22.69
CA ALA A 121 6.09 12.05 -22.31
C ALA A 121 5.93 11.91 -20.79
N VAL A 122 4.69 11.81 -20.36
CA VAL A 122 4.30 11.36 -19.02
C VAL A 122 3.49 10.10 -19.18
N PHE A 123 3.97 9.01 -18.60
CA PHE A 123 3.27 7.74 -18.60
C PHE A 123 2.19 7.75 -17.52
N ILE A 124 1.05 7.13 -17.80
CA ILE A 124 -0.08 7.06 -16.87
C ILE A 124 -0.42 5.60 -16.65
N ASP A 125 -0.22 5.11 -15.43
CA ASP A 125 -0.53 3.73 -15.08
C ASP A 125 -2.02 3.61 -14.75
N ALA A 126 -2.76 2.90 -15.60
CA ALA A 126 -4.18 2.65 -15.43
C ALA A 126 -4.48 1.35 -14.64
N ARG A 127 -3.45 0.60 -14.22
CA ARG A 127 -3.60 -0.61 -13.39
C ARG A 127 -4.05 -0.27 -11.98
N SER A 128 -4.27 -1.29 -11.16
CA SER A 128 -4.59 -1.06 -9.75
C SER A 128 -3.43 -0.39 -9.02
N LEU A 129 -3.73 0.38 -7.97
CA LEU A 129 -2.70 1.02 -7.16
C LEU A 129 -1.73 0.01 -6.53
N GLN A 130 -2.20 -1.21 -6.22
CA GLN A 130 -1.33 -2.26 -5.72
C GLN A 130 -0.23 -2.57 -6.74
N GLU A 131 -0.61 -2.75 -8.00
CA GLU A 131 0.33 -3.09 -9.07
C GLU A 131 1.30 -1.97 -9.37
N TYR A 132 0.81 -0.73 -9.37
CA TYR A 132 1.65 0.45 -9.47
C TYR A 132 2.67 0.50 -8.33
N ASN A 133 2.23 0.29 -7.08
CA ASN A 133 3.11 0.34 -5.93
C ASN A 133 4.17 -0.76 -5.93
N LEU A 134 3.81 -1.96 -6.39
CA LEU A 134 4.74 -3.06 -6.55
C LEU A 134 5.83 -2.72 -7.57
N SER A 135 5.44 -2.23 -8.74
CA SER A 135 6.40 -1.79 -9.76
C SER A 135 5.69 -1.03 -10.88
N HIS A 136 6.25 0.09 -11.30
CA HIS A 136 5.72 0.95 -12.36
C HIS A 136 6.83 1.56 -13.22
N ILE A 137 6.45 2.17 -14.34
CA ILE A 137 7.35 2.94 -15.20
C ILE A 137 7.84 4.17 -14.41
N PRO A 138 9.17 4.44 -14.31
CA PRO A 138 9.69 5.57 -13.57
C PRO A 138 9.10 6.90 -14.06
N GLY A 139 8.70 7.77 -13.13
CA GLY A 139 8.06 9.04 -13.46
C GLY A 139 6.65 8.93 -14.04
N SER A 140 6.05 7.73 -14.08
CA SER A 140 4.64 7.58 -14.39
C SER A 140 3.76 8.08 -13.25
N ILE A 141 2.50 8.37 -13.57
CA ILE A 141 1.48 8.79 -12.60
C ILE A 141 0.40 7.71 -12.53
N HIS A 142 0.06 7.28 -11.32
CA HIS A 142 -1.06 6.35 -11.12
C HIS A 142 -2.40 7.04 -11.27
N MET A 143 -3.22 6.58 -12.21
CA MET A 143 -4.56 7.13 -12.45
C MET A 143 -5.47 6.06 -13.07
N MET A 144 -6.34 5.47 -12.26
CA MET A 144 -7.36 4.54 -12.76
C MET A 144 -8.48 5.31 -13.48
N THR A 145 -9.26 4.61 -14.32
CA THR A 145 -10.36 5.19 -15.08
C THR A 145 -11.33 6.02 -14.23
N GLY A 146 -11.68 5.55 -13.02
CA GLY A 146 -12.60 6.26 -12.12
C GLY A 146 -12.00 7.47 -11.39
N GLU A 147 -10.70 7.72 -11.54
CA GLU A 147 -9.99 8.77 -10.82
C GLU A 147 -9.61 9.97 -11.70
N VAL A 148 -9.68 9.81 -13.02
CA VAL A 148 -9.15 10.78 -14.00
C VAL A 148 -9.72 12.18 -13.74
N GLN A 149 -11.04 12.30 -13.68
CA GLN A 149 -11.71 13.60 -13.52
C GLN A 149 -11.33 14.30 -12.21
N ASN A 150 -11.11 13.54 -11.13
CA ASN A 150 -10.80 14.08 -9.81
C ASN A 150 -9.32 14.43 -9.64
N LYS A 151 -8.41 13.65 -10.24
CA LYS A 151 -6.95 13.84 -10.13
C LYS A 151 -6.42 14.92 -11.07
N LEU A 152 -7.07 15.13 -12.23
CA LEU A 152 -6.59 16.04 -13.27
C LEU A 152 -6.32 17.48 -12.80
N PRO A 153 -7.18 18.14 -12.01
CA PRO A 153 -6.93 19.51 -11.56
C PRO A 153 -5.62 19.67 -10.79
N ALA A 154 -5.29 18.70 -9.92
CA ALA A 154 -4.07 18.71 -9.13
C ALA A 154 -2.80 18.41 -9.94
N LEU A 155 -2.95 17.83 -11.14
CA LEU A 155 -1.84 17.39 -11.99
C LEU A 155 -1.65 18.26 -13.24
N ALA A 156 -2.47 19.28 -13.44
CA ALA A 156 -2.50 20.06 -14.68
C ALA A 156 -1.11 20.61 -15.07
N ASP A 157 -0.35 21.13 -14.10
CA ASP A 157 0.99 21.67 -14.36
C ASP A 157 2.00 20.57 -14.72
N ALA A 158 1.93 19.40 -14.08
CA ALA A 158 2.80 18.27 -14.36
C ALA A 158 2.54 17.65 -15.75
N LEU A 159 1.29 17.72 -16.23
CA LEU A 159 0.86 17.17 -17.51
C LEU A 159 1.04 18.14 -18.68
N LYS A 160 1.21 19.43 -18.41
CA LYS A 160 1.20 20.49 -19.42
C LYS A 160 2.34 20.33 -20.45
N GLY A 161 1.97 20.33 -21.73
CA GLY A 161 2.91 20.31 -22.85
C GLY A 161 3.60 18.96 -23.12
N LYS A 162 3.31 17.94 -22.31
CA LYS A 162 3.82 16.57 -22.46
C LYS A 162 2.87 15.71 -23.30
N VAL A 163 3.41 14.66 -23.90
CA VAL A 163 2.59 13.58 -24.48
C VAL A 163 2.13 12.67 -23.35
N LEU A 164 0.82 12.50 -23.16
CA LEU A 164 0.31 11.62 -22.12
C LEU A 164 0.14 10.22 -22.68
N ILE A 165 0.72 9.24 -21.99
CA ILE A 165 0.78 7.85 -22.46
C ILE A 165 0.18 6.91 -21.42
N PRO A 166 -1.14 6.66 -21.44
CA PRO A 166 -1.74 5.64 -20.60
C PRO A 166 -1.27 4.24 -20.99
N TYR A 167 -1.02 3.40 -19.99
CA TYR A 167 -0.68 1.98 -20.15
C TYR A 167 -1.43 1.13 -19.12
N CYS A 168 -1.53 -0.17 -19.39
CA CYS A 168 -2.18 -1.14 -18.51
C CYS A 168 -1.48 -2.51 -18.64
N HIS A 169 -2.22 -3.62 -18.51
CA HIS A 169 -1.71 -5.00 -18.67
C HIS A 169 -1.33 -5.39 -20.10
N GLY A 170 -1.43 -4.45 -21.06
CA GLY A 170 -1.10 -4.68 -22.46
C GLY A 170 -2.29 -5.20 -23.26
N ALA A 171 -2.00 -6.02 -24.27
CA ALA A 171 -2.99 -6.50 -25.23
C ALA A 171 -4.20 -7.17 -24.55
N GLY A 172 -5.41 -6.75 -24.94
CA GLY A 172 -6.67 -7.26 -24.39
C GLY A 172 -7.16 -6.54 -23.13
N CYS A 173 -6.37 -5.65 -22.54
CA CYS A 173 -6.82 -4.77 -21.46
C CYS A 173 -7.21 -3.39 -22.01
N HIS A 174 -8.42 -2.92 -21.68
CA HIS A 174 -8.98 -1.67 -22.21
C HIS A 174 -8.87 -0.49 -21.24
N LEU A 175 -8.14 -0.63 -20.13
CA LEU A 175 -8.03 0.41 -19.12
C LEU A 175 -7.29 1.65 -19.66
N SER A 176 -6.21 1.44 -20.41
CA SER A 176 -5.45 2.52 -21.05
C SER A 176 -6.27 3.28 -22.09
N ASP A 177 -7.08 2.59 -22.90
CA ASP A 177 -7.99 3.22 -23.87
C ASP A 177 -9.01 4.12 -23.17
N LYS A 178 -9.62 3.63 -22.09
CA LYS A 178 -10.59 4.41 -21.30
C LYS A 178 -9.94 5.66 -20.68
N VAL A 179 -8.75 5.53 -20.09
CA VAL A 179 -8.01 6.67 -19.54
C VAL A 179 -7.66 7.66 -20.64
N ALA A 180 -7.16 7.21 -21.80
CA ALA A 180 -6.84 8.08 -22.92
C ALA A 180 -8.07 8.87 -23.44
N HIS A 181 -9.23 8.22 -23.55
CA HIS A 181 -10.46 8.90 -23.95
C HIS A 181 -10.91 9.95 -22.94
N LEU A 182 -10.80 9.66 -21.64
CA LEU A 182 -11.13 10.63 -20.58
C LEU A 182 -10.18 11.82 -20.58
N LEU A 183 -8.88 11.60 -20.83
CA LEU A 183 -7.90 12.68 -21.02
C LEU A 183 -8.23 13.53 -22.25
N PHE A 184 -8.63 12.89 -23.36
CA PHE A 184 -9.04 13.60 -24.57
C PHE A 184 -10.26 14.49 -24.34
N ASP A 185 -11.26 13.97 -23.62
CA ASP A 185 -12.48 14.68 -23.23
C ASP A 185 -12.18 15.84 -22.27
N ALA A 186 -11.17 15.69 -21.43
CA ALA A 186 -10.65 16.75 -20.57
C ALA A 186 -9.78 17.80 -21.32
N GLY A 187 -9.63 17.67 -22.64
CA GLY A 187 -8.94 18.65 -23.49
C GLY A 187 -7.47 18.36 -23.79
N TYR A 188 -6.90 17.27 -23.27
CA TYR A 188 -5.54 16.88 -23.62
C TYR A 188 -5.49 16.29 -25.03
N LYS A 189 -4.70 16.90 -25.93
CA LYS A 189 -4.62 16.48 -27.34
C LYS A 189 -3.32 15.79 -27.73
N LYS A 190 -2.28 15.87 -26.88
CA LYS A 190 -1.03 15.13 -27.09
C LYS A 190 -1.13 13.78 -26.39
N LEU A 191 -1.69 12.80 -27.07
CA LEU A 191 -1.99 11.48 -26.51
C LEU A 191 -1.38 10.38 -27.36
N ALA A 192 -0.95 9.31 -26.70
CA ALA A 192 -0.69 8.00 -27.29
C ALA A 192 -1.14 6.92 -26.29
N ILE A 193 -1.48 5.72 -26.75
CA ILE A 193 -1.79 4.59 -25.87
C ILE A 193 -0.65 3.60 -25.99
N PHE A 194 0.02 3.27 -24.89
CA PHE A 194 1.01 2.21 -24.90
C PHE A 194 0.31 0.85 -24.84
N PHE A 195 0.01 0.30 -26.01
CA PHE A 195 -0.80 -0.90 -26.19
C PHE A 195 -0.06 -2.17 -25.75
N GLY A 196 1.27 -2.18 -25.91
CA GLY A 196 2.13 -3.22 -25.36
C GLY A 196 2.09 -3.33 -23.84
N GLY A 197 1.81 -2.20 -23.16
CA GLY A 197 1.60 -2.12 -21.72
C GLY A 197 2.78 -2.62 -20.88
N TRP A 198 2.45 -3.00 -19.64
CA TRP A 198 3.42 -3.49 -18.66
C TRP A 198 4.23 -4.72 -19.12
N PRO A 199 3.66 -5.72 -19.84
CA PRO A 199 4.43 -6.86 -20.32
C PRO A 199 5.55 -6.49 -21.30
N GLU A 200 5.29 -5.66 -22.30
CA GLU A 200 6.33 -5.26 -23.26
C GLU A 200 7.43 -4.43 -22.59
N TRP A 201 7.07 -3.56 -21.63
CA TRP A 201 8.03 -2.77 -20.87
C TRP A 201 9.03 -3.64 -20.11
N THR A 202 8.51 -4.60 -19.37
CA THR A 202 9.32 -5.49 -18.53
C THR A 202 10.11 -6.50 -19.34
N GLN A 203 9.54 -7.06 -20.41
CA GLN A 203 10.25 -7.98 -21.32
C GLN A 203 11.42 -7.31 -22.04
N ALA A 204 11.33 -6.01 -22.32
CA ALA A 204 12.41 -5.23 -22.90
C ALA A 204 13.47 -4.77 -21.89
N ASN A 205 13.38 -5.19 -20.62
CA ASN A 205 14.27 -4.79 -19.52
C ASN A 205 14.38 -3.26 -19.37
N MET A 206 13.30 -2.54 -19.61
CA MET A 206 13.25 -1.10 -19.39
C MET A 206 13.28 -0.78 -17.89
N PRO A 207 13.74 0.41 -17.48
CA PRO A 207 13.80 0.80 -16.08
C PRO A 207 12.43 0.71 -15.40
N VAL A 208 12.40 0.22 -14.16
CA VAL A 208 11.20 0.15 -13.31
C VAL A 208 11.45 0.86 -11.98
N LYS A 209 10.39 1.32 -11.33
CA LYS A 209 10.43 1.95 -10.01
C LYS A 209 9.38 1.32 -9.09
N GLU A 210 9.72 1.13 -7.83
CA GLU A 210 8.77 0.76 -6.78
C GLU A 210 8.23 2.03 -6.10
N TYR A 211 7.04 1.97 -5.53
CA TYR A 211 6.53 3.13 -4.79
C TYR A 211 7.35 3.32 -3.50
N GLU A 212 8.03 4.46 -3.43
CA GLU A 212 8.72 4.91 -2.23
C GLU A 212 7.85 5.95 -1.51
N PRO A 213 7.29 5.63 -0.33
CA PRO A 213 6.56 6.62 0.45
C PRO A 213 7.50 7.74 0.92
N PRO A 214 6.97 8.97 1.11
CA PRO A 214 7.73 10.07 1.71
C PRO A 214 8.41 9.62 3.01
N GLN A 215 9.61 10.13 3.29
CA GLN A 215 10.42 9.66 4.41
C GLN A 215 9.64 9.63 5.74
N GLN A 216 8.82 10.65 5.98
CA GLN A 216 7.98 10.78 7.18
C GLN A 216 6.85 9.73 7.30
N TYR A 217 6.54 8.98 6.25
CA TYR A 217 5.48 7.96 6.22
C TYR A 217 6.00 6.53 5.95
N ARG A 218 7.33 6.34 5.84
CA ARG A 218 7.91 5.02 5.54
C ARG A 218 7.53 3.96 6.57
N HIS A 219 7.43 4.33 7.83
CA HIS A 219 7.08 3.43 8.93
C HIS A 219 5.66 2.84 8.83
N LEU A 220 4.77 3.45 8.04
CA LEU A 220 3.41 2.93 7.80
C LEU A 220 3.40 1.68 6.91
N PHE A 221 4.52 1.36 6.26
CA PHE A 221 4.65 0.22 5.35
C PHE A 221 5.50 -0.92 5.92
N GLU A 222 6.06 -0.71 7.12
CA GLU A 222 6.83 -1.70 7.86
C GLU A 222 5.93 -2.78 8.46
N GLU A 223 6.48 -3.99 8.59
CA GLU A 223 5.83 -5.09 9.29
C GLU A 223 6.03 -4.97 10.79
N ALA A 224 4.99 -5.26 11.57
CA ALA A 224 5.13 -5.36 13.02
C ALA A 224 5.99 -6.60 13.38
N SER A 225 7.01 -6.43 14.23
CA SER A 225 7.87 -7.54 14.66
C SER A 225 7.22 -8.41 15.73
N SER A 226 6.20 -7.91 16.42
CA SER A 226 5.39 -8.64 17.40
C SER A 226 3.98 -8.05 17.55
N GLU A 227 3.06 -8.76 18.22
CA GLU A 227 1.72 -8.24 18.54
C GLU A 227 1.77 -6.92 19.34
N LYS A 228 2.79 -6.76 20.19
CA LYS A 228 2.97 -5.54 21.00
C LYS A 228 3.48 -4.36 20.20
N GLU A 229 4.07 -4.61 19.04
CA GLU A 229 4.63 -3.59 18.14
C GLU A 229 3.65 -3.21 17.01
N ILE A 230 2.40 -3.70 17.05
CA ILE A 230 1.35 -3.20 16.15
C ILE A 230 1.12 -1.73 16.48
N ARG A 231 1.39 -0.87 15.49
CA ARG A 231 1.41 0.59 15.68
C ARG A 231 0.00 1.14 15.81
N GLU A 232 -0.17 2.05 16.76
CA GLU A 232 -1.28 3.00 16.73
C GLU A 232 -0.87 4.18 15.85
N ILE A 233 -1.79 4.63 14.99
CA ILE A 233 -1.52 5.71 14.03
C ILE A 233 -2.45 6.90 14.23
N THR A 234 -1.94 8.07 13.84
CA THR A 234 -2.59 9.37 13.96
C THR A 234 -3.61 9.61 12.86
N LEU A 235 -4.47 10.63 13.06
CA LEU A 235 -5.40 11.08 12.04
C LEU A 235 -4.71 11.48 10.74
N GLU A 236 -3.55 12.15 10.82
CA GLU A 236 -2.78 12.58 9.65
C GLU A 236 -2.27 11.38 8.84
N GLU A 237 -1.71 10.37 9.50
CA GLU A 237 -1.20 9.17 8.86
C GLU A 237 -2.32 8.36 8.20
N VAL A 238 -3.47 8.20 8.88
CA VAL A 238 -4.65 7.55 8.27
C VAL A 238 -5.16 8.36 7.09
N LYS A 239 -5.16 9.70 7.18
CA LYS A 239 -5.59 10.56 6.07
C LYS A 239 -4.64 10.43 4.88
N PHE A 240 -3.33 10.39 5.11
CA PHE A 240 -2.33 10.12 4.07
C PHE A 240 -2.59 8.78 3.38
N LEU A 241 -2.79 7.71 4.15
CA LEU A 241 -3.10 6.38 3.60
C LEU A 241 -4.43 6.36 2.85
N TYR A 242 -5.44 7.07 3.36
CA TYR A 242 -6.76 7.19 2.76
C TYR A 242 -6.70 7.93 1.41
N ASP A 243 -6.11 9.12 1.37
CA ASP A 243 -6.09 9.98 0.17
C ASP A 243 -5.35 9.31 -0.98
N ASN A 244 -4.25 8.65 -0.65
CA ASN A 244 -3.42 7.95 -1.62
C ASN A 244 -3.88 6.51 -1.84
N GLN A 245 -4.95 6.04 -1.18
CA GLN A 245 -5.46 4.66 -1.26
C GLN A 245 -4.42 3.58 -0.91
N LEU A 246 -3.46 3.91 -0.06
CA LEU A 246 -2.31 3.06 0.27
C LEU A 246 -2.61 2.02 1.35
N ALA A 247 -3.81 1.99 1.92
CA ALA A 247 -4.22 1.01 2.92
C ALA A 247 -5.62 0.45 2.70
N ASN A 248 -5.84 -0.75 3.22
CA ASN A 248 -7.16 -1.32 3.45
C ASN A 248 -7.67 -0.83 4.79
N ILE A 249 -8.69 0.02 4.79
CA ILE A 249 -9.33 0.52 6.00
C ILE A 249 -10.46 -0.43 6.37
N ILE A 250 -10.43 -0.98 7.58
CA ILE A 250 -11.37 -2.01 8.03
C ILE A 250 -12.05 -1.54 9.32
N ASP A 251 -13.37 -1.50 9.28
CA ASP A 251 -14.21 -1.31 10.46
C ASP A 251 -14.49 -2.68 11.09
N VAL A 252 -14.06 -2.85 12.34
CA VAL A 252 -14.24 -4.10 13.09
C VAL A 252 -15.40 -4.05 14.10
N ASP A 253 -16.22 -3.01 14.03
CA ASP A 253 -17.42 -2.92 14.83
C ASP A 253 -18.51 -3.89 14.35
N PHE A 254 -19.58 -4.00 15.14
CA PHE A 254 -20.70 -4.86 14.77
C PHE A 254 -21.41 -4.34 13.51
N PRO A 255 -22.07 -5.20 12.70
CA PRO A 255 -22.73 -4.80 11.47
C PRO A 255 -23.67 -3.60 11.62
N ASP A 256 -24.45 -3.52 12.70
CA ASP A 256 -25.36 -2.40 12.94
C ASP A 256 -24.63 -1.06 13.08
N LYS A 257 -23.46 -1.07 13.72
CA LYS A 257 -22.62 0.14 13.89
C LYS A 257 -22.03 0.58 12.57
N TYR A 258 -21.47 -0.36 11.80
CA TYR A 258 -20.98 -0.07 10.45
C TYR A 258 -22.10 0.46 9.54
N ASN A 259 -23.27 -0.19 9.57
CA ASN A 259 -24.42 0.19 8.75
C ASN A 259 -25.02 1.55 9.15
N GLU A 260 -24.90 1.95 10.42
CA GLU A 260 -25.26 3.28 10.91
C GLU A 260 -24.31 4.34 10.34
N LYS A 261 -22.99 4.11 10.42
CA LYS A 261 -21.98 5.04 9.90
C LYS A 261 -20.60 4.42 9.85
N HIS A 262 -19.81 4.73 8.82
CA HIS A 262 -18.41 4.32 8.73
C HIS A 262 -17.59 5.31 7.89
N ILE A 263 -16.26 5.26 8.05
CA ILE A 263 -15.31 5.97 7.15
C ILE A 263 -15.59 5.53 5.71
N ASP A 264 -15.67 6.47 4.77
CA ASP A 264 -15.92 6.12 3.37
C ASP A 264 -14.84 5.14 2.85
N ARG A 265 -15.24 4.17 2.00
CA ARG A 265 -14.39 3.07 1.50
C ARG A 265 -13.87 2.09 2.55
N ALA A 266 -14.23 2.22 3.82
CA ALA A 266 -13.92 1.20 4.82
C ALA A 266 -14.70 -0.08 4.56
N VAL A 267 -14.08 -1.23 4.80
CA VAL A 267 -14.70 -2.56 4.65
C VAL A 267 -15.09 -3.10 6.02
N SER A 268 -16.29 -3.68 6.15
CA SER A 268 -16.72 -4.31 7.40
C SER A 268 -16.06 -5.68 7.59
N MET A 269 -15.45 -5.89 8.75
CA MET A 269 -14.97 -7.19 9.23
C MET A 269 -15.22 -7.28 10.74
N PRO A 270 -16.46 -7.59 11.16
CA PRO A 270 -16.87 -7.52 12.56
C PRO A 270 -15.99 -8.40 13.48
N VAL A 271 -15.64 -7.87 14.65
CA VAL A 271 -14.75 -8.52 15.63
C VAL A 271 -15.18 -9.94 16.05
N ASP A 272 -16.47 -10.24 15.99
CA ASP A 272 -17.07 -11.53 16.31
C ASP A 272 -17.11 -12.51 15.12
N GLN A 273 -16.74 -12.06 13.92
CA GLN A 273 -16.81 -12.81 12.67
C GLN A 273 -15.45 -12.95 11.96
N VAL A 274 -14.40 -12.26 12.44
CA VAL A 274 -13.04 -12.26 11.86
C VAL A 274 -12.55 -13.67 11.50
N ASP A 275 -12.57 -14.61 12.44
CA ASP A 275 -12.05 -15.98 12.21
C ASP A 275 -12.74 -16.69 11.05
N ARG A 276 -14.06 -16.47 10.89
CA ARG A 276 -14.86 -17.04 9.81
C ARG A 276 -14.61 -16.34 8.47
N MET A 277 -14.44 -15.02 8.49
CA MET A 277 -14.31 -14.21 7.28
C MET A 277 -12.89 -14.26 6.69
N LEU A 278 -11.87 -14.43 7.54
CA LEU A 278 -10.45 -14.40 7.18
C LEU A 278 -10.10 -15.12 5.86
N PRO A 279 -10.51 -16.39 5.62
CA PRO A 279 -10.18 -17.10 4.38
C PRO A 279 -10.67 -16.38 3.12
N GLY A 280 -11.83 -15.72 3.16
CA GLY A 280 -12.39 -14.97 2.03
C GLY A 280 -11.71 -13.62 1.78
N TYR A 281 -10.96 -13.12 2.77
CA TYR A 281 -10.29 -11.83 2.74
C TYR A 281 -8.78 -11.93 2.50
N ALA A 282 -8.25 -13.14 2.30
CA ALA A 282 -6.81 -13.35 2.25
C ALA A 282 -6.12 -12.50 1.18
N ASN A 283 -6.66 -12.50 -0.04
CA ASN A 283 -6.14 -11.67 -1.11
C ASN A 283 -6.20 -10.20 -0.73
N PHE A 284 -7.37 -9.71 -0.30
CA PHE A 284 -7.59 -8.31 0.09
C PHE A 284 -6.58 -7.84 1.14
N LEU A 285 -6.43 -8.58 2.24
CA LEU A 285 -5.53 -8.24 3.35
C LEU A 285 -4.05 -8.26 2.99
N SER A 286 -3.65 -9.04 1.98
CA SER A 286 -2.27 -9.09 1.50
C SER A 286 -1.92 -7.98 0.50
N GLN A 287 -2.90 -7.23 -0.03
CA GLN A 287 -2.62 -6.26 -1.09
C GLN A 287 -1.95 -4.98 -0.59
N LYS A 288 -2.36 -4.52 0.59
CA LYS A 288 -1.98 -3.23 1.15
C LYS A 288 -1.85 -3.35 2.67
N PRO A 289 -1.09 -2.47 3.32
CA PRO A 289 -1.18 -2.29 4.76
C PRO A 289 -2.64 -2.18 5.24
N VAL A 290 -2.91 -2.70 6.43
CA VAL A 290 -4.26 -2.80 7.01
C VAL A 290 -4.39 -1.79 8.14
N VAL A 291 -5.39 -0.92 8.06
CA VAL A 291 -5.76 0.01 9.13
C VAL A 291 -7.06 -0.48 9.76
N LEU A 292 -7.00 -0.89 11.02
CA LEU A 292 -8.16 -1.35 11.79
C LEU A 292 -8.68 -0.24 12.68
N TYR A 293 -10.00 -0.04 12.67
CA TYR A 293 -10.65 0.85 13.62
C TYR A 293 -11.97 0.29 14.12
N CYS A 294 -12.45 0.88 15.20
CA CYS A 294 -13.80 0.68 15.72
C CYS A 294 -14.36 2.03 16.19
N HIS A 295 -15.63 2.08 16.52
CA HIS A 295 -16.33 3.30 16.97
C HIS A 295 -15.96 3.67 18.41
N GLY A 296 -15.44 2.71 19.19
CA GLY A 296 -15.01 2.92 20.57
C GLY A 296 -13.55 3.37 20.72
N ARG A 297 -13.00 3.19 21.93
CA ARG A 297 -11.60 3.52 22.29
C ARG A 297 -10.55 2.54 21.73
N GLY A 298 -10.87 1.76 20.71
CA GLY A 298 -9.92 0.86 20.03
C GLY A 298 -9.77 -0.56 20.59
N GLY A 299 -10.52 -0.95 21.62
CA GLY A 299 -10.42 -2.31 22.19
C GLY A 299 -10.71 -3.43 21.18
N LYS A 300 -11.71 -3.23 20.29
CA LYS A 300 -12.05 -4.19 19.24
C LYS A 300 -10.98 -4.25 18.16
N SER A 301 -10.52 -3.09 17.68
CA SER A 301 -9.48 -3.02 16.63
C SER A 301 -8.16 -3.61 17.10
N LYS A 302 -7.78 -3.44 18.37
CA LYS A 302 -6.63 -4.12 18.96
C LYS A 302 -6.78 -5.64 19.02
N LYS A 303 -7.94 -6.14 19.45
CA LYS A 303 -8.20 -7.59 19.46
C LYS A 303 -8.12 -8.20 18.06
N VAL A 304 -8.69 -7.52 17.06
CA VAL A 304 -8.63 -7.98 15.67
C VAL A 304 -7.22 -7.87 15.11
N SER A 305 -6.45 -6.83 15.46
CA SER A 305 -5.08 -6.68 14.97
C SER A 305 -4.18 -7.82 15.43
N GLU A 306 -4.28 -8.23 16.69
CA GLU A 306 -3.57 -9.41 17.23
C GLU A 306 -4.00 -10.71 16.52
N THR A 307 -5.28 -10.83 16.17
CA THR A 307 -5.82 -11.99 15.44
C THR A 307 -5.26 -12.06 14.02
N LEU A 308 -5.30 -10.94 13.28
CA LEU A 308 -4.71 -10.85 11.94
C LEU A 308 -3.20 -11.08 11.98
N TYR A 309 -2.52 -10.58 13.02
CA TYR A 309 -1.09 -10.78 13.23
C TYR A 309 -0.73 -12.26 13.36
N ARG A 310 -1.49 -13.01 14.18
CA ARG A 310 -1.33 -14.47 14.34
C ARG A 310 -1.66 -15.24 13.08
N ALA A 311 -2.56 -14.72 12.24
CA ALA A 311 -2.87 -15.28 10.92
C ALA A 311 -1.80 -14.97 9.84
N GLY A 312 -0.76 -14.20 10.16
CA GLY A 312 0.37 -13.93 9.26
C GLY A 312 0.33 -12.58 8.54
N TYR A 313 -0.69 -11.75 8.75
CA TYR A 313 -0.72 -10.39 8.24
C TYR A 313 0.12 -9.51 9.16
N LYS A 314 1.21 -8.91 8.67
CA LYS A 314 2.17 -8.19 9.53
C LYS A 314 2.16 -6.67 9.36
N LYS A 315 1.69 -6.17 8.21
CA LYS A 315 1.54 -4.73 7.92
C LYS A 315 0.20 -4.21 8.47
N ILE A 316 0.03 -4.26 9.80
CA ILE A 316 -1.21 -3.89 10.48
C ILE A 316 -0.98 -2.65 11.36
N MET A 317 -1.95 -1.75 11.35
CA MET A 317 -2.01 -0.55 12.18
C MET A 317 -3.39 -0.41 12.81
N VAL A 318 -3.46 0.26 13.95
CA VAL A 318 -4.70 0.54 14.68
C VAL A 318 -4.97 2.04 14.72
N PHE A 319 -6.18 2.44 14.33
CA PHE A 319 -6.63 3.82 14.41
C PHE A 319 -7.61 3.98 15.58
N ILE A 320 -7.12 4.55 16.68
CA ILE A 320 -7.88 4.72 17.94
C ILE A 320 -8.76 5.98 17.85
N ASN A 321 -9.96 5.94 18.47
CA ASN A 321 -10.92 7.06 18.47
C ASN A 321 -11.28 7.55 17.06
N ALA A 322 -11.34 6.63 16.11
CA ALA A 322 -11.38 6.89 14.66
C ALA A 322 -12.51 7.82 14.20
N LEU A 323 -13.77 7.41 14.32
CA LEU A 323 -14.89 8.19 13.79
C LEU A 323 -14.99 9.60 14.40
N PRO A 324 -14.94 9.79 15.75
CA PRO A 324 -15.05 11.12 16.33
C PRO A 324 -14.05 12.14 15.79
N GLN A 325 -12.79 11.76 15.62
CA GLN A 325 -11.76 12.67 15.09
C GLN A 325 -11.85 12.82 13.56
N TRP A 326 -12.22 11.75 12.84
CA TRP A 326 -12.43 11.78 11.39
C TRP A 326 -13.56 12.74 11.00
N GLU A 327 -14.67 12.67 11.71
CA GLU A 327 -15.84 13.54 11.51
C GLU A 327 -15.55 14.98 11.91
N LYS A 328 -14.87 15.19 13.05
CA LYS A 328 -14.46 16.53 13.48
C LYS A 328 -13.57 17.22 12.45
N ALA A 329 -12.77 16.47 11.71
CA ALA A 329 -11.93 16.97 10.62
C ALA A 329 -12.70 17.18 9.30
N GLY A 330 -13.99 16.86 9.24
CA GLY A 330 -14.82 17.00 8.04
C GLY A 330 -14.49 15.98 6.94
N TYR A 331 -13.85 14.86 7.29
CA TYR A 331 -13.46 13.85 6.30
C TYR A 331 -14.63 12.94 5.89
N PRO A 332 -14.60 12.34 4.69
CA PRO A 332 -15.76 11.64 4.14
C PRO A 332 -16.17 10.41 4.95
N VAL A 333 -17.47 10.28 5.19
CA VAL A 333 -18.13 9.15 5.87
C VAL A 333 -19.30 8.68 5.03
N ARG A 334 -19.58 7.37 5.07
CA ARG A 334 -20.80 6.80 4.50
C ARG A 334 -21.94 6.94 5.53
N PRO A 335 -23.07 7.57 5.15
CA PRO A 335 -24.25 7.67 6.02
C PRO A 335 -24.98 6.32 6.13
N PRO A 336 -26.02 6.22 6.99
CA PRO A 336 -26.73 4.98 7.18
C PRO A 336 -27.19 4.35 5.87
N GLN A 337 -26.85 3.08 5.65
CA GLN A 337 -27.45 2.32 4.55
C GLN A 337 -28.85 1.91 4.99
N ALA A 338 -29.87 2.28 4.22
CA ALA A 338 -31.23 1.80 4.48
C ALA A 338 -31.20 0.26 4.48
N GLN A 339 -31.56 -0.36 5.59
CA GLN A 339 -31.75 -1.81 5.64
C GLN A 339 -32.81 -2.16 4.61
N GLY A 340 -32.40 -2.86 3.54
CA GLY A 340 -33.30 -3.31 2.49
C GLY A 340 -34.45 -4.09 3.12
N ARG A 341 -35.69 -3.66 2.82
CA ARG A 341 -36.90 -4.46 3.01
C ARG A 341 -36.97 -5.57 1.98
#